data_AF-A0A7Y8LHL7-F1
#
_entry.id   AF-A0A7Y8LHL7-F1
#
_cell.length_a   1.000
_cell.length_b   1.000
_cell.length_c   1.000
_cell.angle_alpha   90.00
_cell.angle_beta   90.00
_cell.angle_gamma   90.00
#
_symmetry.space_group_name_H-M   'P 1'
#
loop_
_entity.id
_entity.type
_entity.pdbx_description
1 polymer ?
#
loop_
_entity_poly.entity_id
_entity_poly.type
_entity_poly.pdbx_seq_one_letter_code
_entity_poly.pdbx_strand_id
1 'polypeptide(L)'
;MMHAAGKWTVVLLACGAASGGEEPPGVLERFLAKTEAELKRMPDHVCTQRVERFTRGGEGPWKAVDALALTVGIANGQEIYAAEGGQSFELRMPAEYTRDGVFSTGQFALMARHVFAWRAAKIGFRGESERAGRKAYEYEYDVPKEQSTYRLRLGNVSGVVGFQGSFHVDQETLDLLELEVQAYDIPERIGLSRADTKVSYARVNVRGMDALLPSAATLLVATVDGLERLNRSKFGECRRFETESKLVAEESGGTQVEKRAEAAAEEARRIAPGTLLEIQLDSGLTPSHFRQGDPVRGRLVKALEGAEGVLAPAGAVVHGAVTRFREESAPFAIYEIGLEFTGIEVAGGILPLRATMVDVERERGLIAEAKRMDPAFSRKQRPRLEMLVREVQEGQGILLWDARRPTVPKGLKMKWRVAEELAARAEYK
;
A
#
# COMPACT_ATOMS: atom_id res chain seq x y z
N MET A 1 40.33 -50.08 -31.54
CA MET A 1 39.36 -49.51 -30.59
C MET A 1 39.65 -48.03 -30.46
N MET A 2 38.72 -47.20 -30.92
CA MET A 2 38.84 -45.75 -31.05
C MET A 2 38.66 -45.07 -29.68
N HIS A 3 39.46 -44.04 -29.39
CA HIS A 3 39.16 -43.07 -28.33
C HIS A 3 38.94 -41.71 -28.99
N ALA A 4 37.67 -41.33 -29.08
CA ALA A 4 37.23 -40.03 -29.57
C ALA A 4 37.26 -39.02 -28.40
N ALA A 5 38.10 -38.00 -28.52
CA ALA A 5 38.12 -36.85 -27.63
C ALA A 5 36.98 -35.89 -28.04
N GLY A 6 35.93 -35.81 -27.23
CA GLY A 6 34.85 -34.83 -27.40
C GLY A 6 35.29 -33.44 -26.95
N LYS A 7 35.52 -32.54 -27.89
CA LYS A 7 35.70 -31.11 -27.64
C LYS A 7 34.34 -30.48 -27.34
N TRP A 8 34.16 -29.94 -26.14
CA TRP A 8 33.02 -29.10 -25.79
C TRP A 8 33.27 -27.68 -26.33
N THR A 9 32.56 -27.29 -27.38
CA THR A 9 32.54 -25.93 -27.89
C THR A 9 31.69 -25.07 -26.95
N VAL A 10 32.33 -24.21 -26.16
CA VAL A 10 31.67 -23.13 -25.44
C VAL A 10 31.26 -22.08 -26.48
N VAL A 11 29.96 -21.99 -26.76
CA VAL A 11 29.39 -20.87 -27.52
C VAL A 11 29.33 -19.68 -26.56
N LEU A 12 30.34 -18.80 -26.66
CA LEU A 12 30.28 -17.46 -26.09
C LEU A 12 29.24 -16.65 -26.89
N LEU A 13 28.04 -16.48 -26.33
CA LEU A 13 27.17 -15.38 -26.76
C LEU A 13 27.88 -14.07 -26.39
N ALA A 14 28.46 -13.42 -27.38
CA ALA A 14 28.91 -12.05 -27.27
C ALA A 14 27.67 -11.16 -27.06
N CYS A 15 27.52 -10.59 -25.87
CA CYS A 15 26.71 -9.39 -25.67
C CYS A 15 27.28 -8.29 -26.58
N GLY A 16 26.53 -7.92 -27.62
CA GLY A 16 26.86 -6.76 -28.44
C GLY A 16 26.90 -5.52 -27.56
N ALA A 17 28.01 -4.78 -27.62
CA ALA A 17 28.07 -3.42 -27.12
C ALA A 17 27.07 -2.58 -27.94
N ALA A 18 26.09 -1.97 -27.27
CA ALA A 18 25.23 -0.98 -27.90
C ALA A 18 26.11 0.21 -28.30
N SER A 19 26.13 0.52 -29.59
CA SER A 19 26.79 1.69 -30.15
C SER A 19 26.05 2.96 -29.70
N GLY A 20 26.64 3.72 -28.79
CA GLY A 20 26.13 5.04 -28.41
C GLY A 20 26.32 6.02 -29.56
N GLY A 21 25.25 6.29 -30.31
CA GLY A 21 25.20 7.37 -31.30
C GLY A 21 25.02 8.74 -30.65
N GLU A 22 25.30 9.81 -31.40
CA GLU A 22 25.00 11.18 -30.96
C GLU A 22 23.48 11.44 -31.06
N GLU A 23 22.92 12.18 -30.10
CA GLU A 23 21.49 12.51 -30.12
C GLU A 23 21.19 13.40 -31.35
N PRO A 24 20.16 13.08 -32.16
CA PRO A 24 19.79 13.96 -33.25
C PRO A 24 19.37 15.34 -32.71
N PRO A 25 19.75 16.45 -33.38
CA PRO A 25 19.60 17.79 -32.82
C PRO A 25 18.17 18.13 -32.35
N GLY A 26 18.06 18.53 -31.09
CA GLY A 26 16.85 19.09 -30.49
C GLY A 26 15.73 18.07 -30.24
N VAL A 27 15.99 16.77 -30.35
CA VAL A 27 14.96 15.73 -30.18
C VAL A 27 14.44 15.73 -28.75
N LEU A 28 15.32 15.72 -27.75
CA LEU A 28 14.92 15.70 -26.35
C LEU A 28 14.07 16.93 -25.98
N GLU A 29 14.44 18.13 -26.42
CA GLU A 29 13.67 19.35 -26.13
C GLU A 29 12.27 19.29 -26.74
N ARG A 30 12.14 18.84 -27.99
CA ARG A 30 10.84 18.68 -28.65
C ARG A 30 9.99 17.62 -27.96
N PHE A 31 10.59 16.50 -27.57
CA PHE A 31 9.93 15.45 -26.81
C PHE A 31 9.42 15.96 -25.46
N LEU A 32 10.25 16.67 -24.69
CA LEU A 32 9.87 17.21 -23.38
C LEU A 32 8.72 18.22 -23.50
N ALA A 33 8.80 19.15 -24.47
CA ALA A 33 7.74 20.14 -24.70
C ALA A 33 6.41 19.47 -25.08
N LYS A 34 6.45 18.45 -25.94
CA LYS A 34 5.27 17.69 -26.32
C LYS A 34 4.70 16.91 -25.15
N THR A 35 5.53 16.19 -24.41
CA THR A 35 5.11 15.39 -23.25
C THR A 35 4.50 16.26 -22.16
N GLU A 36 5.03 17.47 -21.92
CA GLU A 36 4.43 18.43 -21.00
C GLU A 36 3.02 18.84 -21.45
N ALA A 37 2.80 19.05 -22.74
CA ALA A 37 1.47 19.38 -23.29
C ALA A 37 0.48 18.21 -23.14
N GLU A 38 0.91 16.97 -23.37
CA GLU A 38 0.08 15.77 -23.14
C GLU A 38 -0.28 15.62 -21.64
N LEU A 39 0.71 15.76 -20.75
CA LEU A 39 0.51 15.66 -19.30
C LEU A 39 -0.46 16.72 -18.76
N LYS A 40 -0.48 17.92 -19.33
CA LYS A 40 -1.44 18.99 -18.97
C LYS A 40 -2.89 18.63 -19.31
N ARG A 41 -3.12 17.74 -20.27
CA ARG A 41 -4.46 17.29 -20.68
C ARG A 41 -4.94 16.03 -19.95
N MET A 42 -4.06 15.34 -19.23
CA MET A 42 -4.44 14.13 -18.47
C MET A 42 -5.61 14.30 -17.50
N PRO A 43 -5.81 15.45 -16.81
CA PRO A 43 -6.99 15.67 -15.97
C PRO A 43 -8.34 15.60 -16.70
N ASP A 44 -8.35 15.74 -18.02
CA ASP A 44 -9.58 15.59 -18.81
C ASP A 44 -10.02 14.12 -18.90
N HIS A 45 -9.19 13.17 -18.50
CA HIS A 45 -9.39 11.74 -18.73
C HIS A 45 -9.53 10.94 -17.43
N VAL A 46 -10.48 10.02 -17.45
CA VAL A 46 -10.68 9.00 -16.42
C VAL A 46 -10.75 7.65 -17.10
N CYS A 47 -10.00 6.67 -16.61
CA CYS A 47 -9.88 5.34 -17.21
C CYS A 47 -10.16 4.23 -16.19
N THR A 48 -10.56 3.07 -16.67
CA THR A 48 -10.58 1.84 -15.87
C THR A 48 -9.18 1.24 -15.86
N GLN A 49 -8.62 1.01 -14.67
CA GLN A 49 -7.39 0.27 -14.44
C GLN A 49 -7.73 -1.12 -13.91
N ARG A 50 -7.36 -2.17 -14.65
CA ARG A 50 -7.48 -3.56 -14.22
C ARG A 50 -6.13 -4.09 -13.79
N VAL A 51 -6.03 -4.64 -12.59
CA VAL A 51 -4.77 -5.07 -11.97
C VAL A 51 -4.85 -6.56 -11.62
N GLU A 52 -3.96 -7.36 -12.20
CA GLU A 52 -3.73 -8.75 -11.78
C GLU A 52 -2.54 -8.79 -10.83
N ARG A 53 -2.70 -9.42 -9.65
CA ARG A 53 -1.65 -9.51 -8.64
C ARG A 53 -1.10 -10.93 -8.55
N PHE A 54 0.21 -11.03 -8.50
CA PHE A 54 0.94 -12.29 -8.40
C PHE A 54 1.95 -12.23 -7.26
N THR A 55 2.26 -13.39 -6.69
CA THR A 55 3.33 -13.52 -5.69
C THR A 55 4.18 -14.76 -5.93
N ARG A 56 5.44 -14.68 -5.51
CA ARG A 56 6.40 -15.76 -5.56
C ARG A 56 7.37 -15.66 -4.38
N GLY A 57 7.72 -16.79 -3.77
CA GLY A 57 8.87 -16.86 -2.85
C GLY A 57 10.08 -17.44 -3.58
N GLY A 58 11.21 -16.73 -3.57
CA GLY A 58 12.45 -17.18 -4.21
C GLY A 58 12.29 -17.49 -5.71
N GLU A 59 12.92 -18.56 -6.19
CA GLU A 59 12.87 -18.98 -7.61
C GLU A 59 11.65 -19.83 -7.99
N GLY A 60 10.61 -19.87 -7.15
CA GLY A 60 9.39 -20.65 -7.41
C GLY A 60 8.58 -20.16 -8.64
N PRO A 61 7.45 -20.80 -8.97
CA PRO A 61 6.54 -20.27 -9.97
C PRO A 61 5.75 -19.07 -9.43
N TRP A 62 5.35 -18.16 -10.31
CA TRP A 62 4.39 -17.09 -9.98
C TRP A 62 3.01 -17.69 -9.67
N LYS A 63 2.42 -17.27 -8.56
CA LYS A 63 1.06 -17.66 -8.16
C LYS A 63 0.17 -16.43 -8.24
N ALA A 64 -0.98 -16.57 -8.91
CA ALA A 64 -2.00 -15.52 -8.90
C ALA A 64 -2.55 -15.36 -7.48
N VAL A 65 -2.70 -14.12 -7.05
CA VAL A 65 -3.33 -13.73 -5.78
C VAL A 65 -4.79 -13.42 -6.06
N ASP A 66 -5.04 -12.44 -6.94
CA ASP A 66 -6.37 -12.03 -7.39
C ASP A 66 -6.30 -11.08 -8.60
N ALA A 67 -7.47 -10.55 -9.01
CA ALA A 67 -7.60 -9.49 -9.99
C ALA A 67 -8.57 -8.43 -9.48
N LEU A 68 -8.24 -7.16 -9.72
CA LEU A 68 -8.95 -5.98 -9.23
C LEU A 68 -9.26 -5.06 -10.40
N ALA A 69 -10.37 -4.32 -10.32
CA ALA A 69 -10.69 -3.26 -11.27
C ALA A 69 -11.07 -2.00 -10.50
N LEU A 70 -10.57 -0.87 -10.97
CA LEU A 70 -10.77 0.44 -10.36
C LEU A 70 -10.80 1.52 -11.42
N THR A 71 -11.36 2.67 -11.07
CA THR A 71 -11.35 3.87 -11.90
C THR A 71 -10.20 4.78 -11.44
N VAL A 72 -9.38 5.27 -12.37
CA VAL A 72 -8.27 6.19 -12.11
C VAL A 72 -8.43 7.49 -12.91
N GLY A 73 -8.09 8.61 -12.28
CA GLY A 73 -8.07 9.93 -12.91
C GLY A 73 -7.12 10.88 -12.20
N ILE A 74 -7.13 12.16 -12.60
CA ILE A 74 -6.34 13.21 -11.96
C ILE A 74 -7.27 14.31 -11.40
N ALA A 75 -7.11 14.65 -10.12
CA ALA A 75 -7.73 15.81 -9.51
C ALA A 75 -6.70 16.59 -8.68
N ASN A 76 -6.72 17.92 -8.78
CA ASN A 76 -5.76 18.81 -8.10
C ASN A 76 -4.28 18.40 -8.30
N GLY A 77 -3.96 17.87 -9.47
CA GLY A 77 -2.63 17.40 -9.80
C GLY A 77 -2.18 16.13 -9.05
N GLN A 78 -3.08 15.38 -8.43
CA GLN A 78 -2.85 14.08 -7.82
C GLN A 78 -3.66 13.00 -8.54
N GLU A 79 -3.19 11.75 -8.50
CA GLU A 79 -4.01 10.61 -8.91
C GLU A 79 -5.10 10.34 -7.88
N ILE A 80 -6.31 10.11 -8.38
CA ILE A 80 -7.48 9.72 -7.60
C ILE A 80 -8.02 8.39 -8.10
N TYR A 81 -8.52 7.59 -7.17
CA TYR A 81 -8.98 6.23 -7.42
C TYR A 81 -10.38 6.02 -6.85
N ALA A 82 -11.19 5.24 -7.54
CA ALA A 82 -12.50 4.77 -7.07
C ALA A 82 -12.67 3.29 -7.39
N ALA A 83 -13.43 2.57 -6.56
CA ALA A 83 -13.88 1.23 -6.92
C ALA A 83 -14.66 1.27 -8.25
N GLU A 84 -14.65 0.18 -9.01
CA GLU A 84 -15.42 0.11 -10.26
C GLU A 84 -16.92 0.37 -9.99
N GLY A 85 -17.48 1.41 -10.61
CA GLY A 85 -18.87 1.85 -10.38
C GLY A 85 -19.09 2.70 -9.11
N GLY A 86 -18.07 2.92 -8.29
CA GLY A 86 -18.12 3.78 -7.12
C GLY A 86 -18.17 5.27 -7.49
N GLN A 87 -18.91 6.06 -6.70
CA GLN A 87 -19.03 7.52 -6.89
C GLN A 87 -18.03 8.33 -6.05
N SER A 88 -17.40 7.69 -5.05
CA SER A 88 -16.42 8.32 -4.17
C SER A 88 -14.99 8.08 -4.66
N PHE A 89 -14.29 9.17 -4.99
CA PHE A 89 -12.88 9.14 -5.36
C PHE A 89 -12.00 9.47 -4.15
N GLU A 90 -10.96 8.68 -3.95
CA GLU A 90 -9.97 8.86 -2.89
C GLU A 90 -8.58 9.11 -3.47
N LEU A 91 -7.76 9.90 -2.75
CA LEU A 91 -6.35 10.12 -3.09
C LEU A 91 -5.47 8.88 -2.88
N ARG A 92 -5.98 7.89 -2.13
CA ARG A 92 -5.33 6.61 -1.86
C ARG A 92 -6.15 5.50 -2.49
N MET A 93 -5.50 4.37 -2.76
CA MET A 93 -6.20 3.14 -3.10
C MET A 93 -7.20 2.80 -1.98
N PRO A 94 -8.47 2.49 -2.29
CA PRO A 94 -9.45 2.18 -1.26
C PRO A 94 -8.98 1.01 -0.40
N ALA A 95 -9.30 1.06 0.90
CA ALA A 95 -8.71 0.17 1.90
C ALA A 95 -8.92 -1.33 1.59
N GLU A 96 -10.06 -1.67 0.98
CA GLU A 96 -10.40 -3.02 0.50
C GLU A 96 -9.41 -3.59 -0.52
N TYR A 97 -8.84 -2.75 -1.38
CA TYR A 97 -7.82 -3.18 -2.33
C TYR A 97 -6.48 -3.38 -1.62
N THR A 98 -6.17 -2.59 -0.59
CA THR A 98 -4.85 -2.62 0.07
C THR A 98 -4.60 -3.79 1.02
N ARG A 99 -5.61 -4.60 1.35
CA ARG A 99 -5.52 -5.69 2.35
C ARG A 99 -4.50 -6.78 2.02
N ASP A 100 -4.33 -7.12 0.74
CA ASP A 100 -3.62 -8.35 0.34
C ASP A 100 -2.35 -8.14 -0.51
N GLY A 101 -1.82 -6.91 -0.63
CA GLY A 101 -0.69 -6.78 -1.56
C GLY A 101 0.04 -5.46 -1.67
N VAL A 102 0.98 -5.50 -2.61
CA VAL A 102 1.76 -4.37 -3.11
C VAL A 102 0.87 -3.55 -4.03
N PHE A 103 0.91 -2.24 -3.88
CA PHE A 103 0.21 -1.30 -4.75
C PHE A 103 1.09 -0.10 -5.01
N SER A 104 1.00 0.43 -6.23
CA SER A 104 1.64 1.68 -6.61
C SER A 104 0.58 2.64 -7.08
N THR A 105 0.73 3.89 -6.65
CA THR A 105 0.07 5.04 -7.22
C THR A 105 1.07 5.77 -8.11
N GLY A 106 0.63 6.43 -9.17
CA GLY A 106 1.52 7.23 -10.02
C GLY A 106 1.73 6.67 -11.42
N GLN A 107 1.24 5.47 -11.70
CA GLN A 107 1.36 4.81 -13.01
C GLN A 107 0.48 5.46 -14.07
N PHE A 108 -0.53 6.27 -13.68
CA PHE A 108 -1.38 6.95 -14.64
C PHE A 108 -0.73 8.23 -15.17
N ALA A 109 -0.18 9.08 -14.32
CA ALA A 109 0.44 10.35 -14.70
C ALA A 109 1.61 10.78 -13.80
N LEU A 110 1.60 10.45 -12.50
CA LEU A 110 2.53 11.11 -11.56
C LEU A 110 3.99 10.76 -11.83
N MET A 111 4.30 9.54 -12.25
CA MET A 111 5.69 9.14 -12.56
C MET A 111 6.22 9.86 -13.80
N ALA A 112 5.42 9.93 -14.88
CA ALA A 112 5.80 10.71 -16.07
C ALA A 112 5.95 12.20 -15.73
N ARG A 113 5.05 12.78 -14.92
CA ARG A 113 5.19 14.17 -14.45
C ARG A 113 6.46 14.37 -13.62
N HIS A 114 6.83 13.39 -12.80
CA HIS A 114 8.04 13.47 -11.99
C HIS A 114 9.30 13.58 -12.84
N VAL A 115 9.39 12.76 -13.88
CA VAL A 115 10.56 12.73 -14.77
C VAL A 115 10.59 13.93 -15.71
N PHE A 116 9.45 14.25 -16.35
CA PHE A 116 9.44 15.18 -17.49
C PHE A 116 9.00 16.62 -17.14
N ALA A 117 8.15 16.81 -16.13
CA ALA A 117 7.58 18.14 -15.84
C ALA A 117 8.39 18.92 -14.78
N TRP A 118 8.99 18.23 -13.79
CA TRP A 118 9.74 18.91 -12.72
C TRP A 118 11.21 19.21 -13.07
N ARG A 119 11.71 18.77 -14.24
CA ARG A 119 13.12 18.91 -14.68
C ARG A 119 14.16 18.50 -13.62
N ALA A 120 13.76 17.68 -12.65
CA ALA A 120 14.61 17.16 -11.58
C ALA A 120 15.51 16.01 -12.08
N ALA A 121 15.15 15.40 -13.20
CA ALA A 121 15.89 14.30 -13.79
C ALA A 121 17.11 14.80 -14.56
N LYS A 122 18.26 14.17 -14.31
CA LYS A 122 19.41 14.23 -15.24
C LYS A 122 19.16 13.22 -16.34
N ILE A 123 19.08 13.67 -17.59
CA ILE A 123 18.74 12.82 -18.74
C ILE A 123 19.96 12.67 -19.65
N GLY A 124 20.23 11.44 -20.09
CA GLY A 124 21.29 11.10 -21.03
C GLY A 124 20.76 10.26 -22.18
N PHE A 125 21.18 10.58 -23.40
CA PHE A 125 20.86 9.77 -24.58
C PHE A 125 21.70 8.50 -24.61
N ARG A 126 21.07 7.34 -24.85
CA ARG A 126 21.77 6.05 -24.95
C ARG A 126 21.96 5.59 -26.40
N GLY A 127 21.05 5.98 -27.28
CA GLY A 127 21.10 5.59 -28.69
C GLY A 127 19.73 5.30 -29.29
N GLU A 128 19.75 4.75 -30.49
CA GLU A 128 18.56 4.22 -31.14
C GLU A 128 18.22 2.82 -30.60
N SER A 129 16.94 2.52 -30.55
CA SER A 129 16.38 1.25 -30.08
C SER A 129 15.12 0.90 -30.87
N GLU A 130 14.52 -0.25 -30.55
CA GLU A 130 13.21 -0.64 -31.05
C GLU A 130 12.30 -1.03 -29.87
N ARG A 131 11.07 -0.53 -29.87
CA ARG A 131 10.04 -0.91 -28.88
C ARG A 131 8.69 -1.10 -29.54
N ALA A 132 8.06 -2.23 -29.25
CA ALA A 132 6.77 -2.62 -29.82
C ALA A 132 6.72 -2.54 -31.37
N GLY A 133 7.83 -2.89 -32.04
CA GLY A 133 7.95 -2.85 -33.50
C GLY A 133 8.12 -1.44 -34.08
N ARG A 134 8.35 -0.42 -33.24
CA ARG A 134 8.60 0.97 -33.64
C ARG A 134 10.04 1.35 -33.36
N LYS A 135 10.65 2.08 -34.30
CA LYS A 135 11.96 2.70 -34.06
C LYS A 135 11.85 3.74 -32.96
N ALA A 136 12.77 3.71 -32.02
CA ALA A 136 12.75 4.59 -30.86
C ALA A 136 14.14 5.18 -30.57
N TYR A 137 14.15 6.28 -29.82
CA TYR A 137 15.31 6.80 -29.12
C TYR A 137 15.22 6.34 -27.66
N GLU A 138 16.30 5.76 -27.14
CA GLU A 138 16.41 5.37 -25.73
C GLU A 138 17.20 6.43 -24.95
N TYR A 139 16.64 6.83 -23.81
CA TYR A 139 17.27 7.73 -22.85
C TYR A 139 17.34 7.05 -21.50
N GLU A 140 18.38 7.32 -20.75
CA GLU A 140 18.46 7.05 -19.32
C GLU A 140 18.24 8.31 -18.52
N TYR A 141 17.76 8.16 -17.28
CA TYR A 141 17.62 9.28 -16.37
C TYR A 141 17.86 8.89 -14.91
N ASP A 142 18.24 9.87 -14.11
CA ASP A 142 18.43 9.75 -12.66
C ASP A 142 17.73 10.91 -11.92
N VAL A 143 16.98 10.57 -10.87
CA VAL A 143 16.38 11.51 -9.92
C VAL A 143 16.89 11.19 -8.52
N PRO A 144 17.83 11.99 -7.98
CA PRO A 144 18.36 11.78 -6.65
C PRO A 144 17.29 12.00 -5.58
N LYS A 145 17.45 11.35 -4.42
CA LYS A 145 16.48 11.37 -3.32
C LYS A 145 16.13 12.80 -2.89
N GLU A 146 17.08 13.72 -2.92
CA GLU A 146 16.92 15.12 -2.51
C GLU A 146 15.96 15.90 -3.42
N GLN A 147 15.75 15.42 -4.65
CA GLN A 147 14.85 16.00 -5.64
C GLN A 147 13.62 15.11 -5.89
N SER A 148 13.51 14.00 -5.15
CA SER A 148 12.46 13.00 -5.31
C SER A 148 11.32 13.23 -4.32
N THR A 149 10.11 12.91 -4.78
CA THR A 149 8.90 12.74 -3.95
C THR A 149 8.39 11.31 -3.99
N TYR A 150 9.14 10.39 -4.61
CA TYR A 150 8.74 8.99 -4.74
C TYR A 150 8.86 8.31 -3.38
N ARG A 151 7.73 7.83 -2.85
CA ARG A 151 7.64 7.23 -1.53
C ARG A 151 7.27 5.75 -1.64
N LEU A 152 8.13 4.90 -1.08
CA LEU A 152 7.83 3.48 -0.90
C LEU A 152 7.26 3.23 0.50
N ARG A 153 6.38 2.22 0.62
CA ARG A 153 5.76 1.82 1.88
C ARG A 153 5.54 0.31 1.93
N LEU A 154 5.82 -0.30 3.07
CA LEU A 154 5.43 -1.67 3.40
C LEU A 154 4.87 -1.68 4.83
N GLY A 155 3.59 -2.03 4.96
CA GLY A 155 2.86 -1.85 6.22
C GLY A 155 2.84 -0.37 6.64
N ASN A 156 3.32 -0.09 7.85
CA ASN A 156 3.38 1.26 8.42
C ASN A 156 4.69 1.98 8.14
N VAL A 157 5.71 1.29 7.62
CA VAL A 157 7.01 1.90 7.38
C VAL A 157 7.05 2.48 5.97
N SER A 158 7.47 3.75 5.86
CA SER A 158 7.63 4.43 4.58
C SER A 158 8.90 5.28 4.50
N GLY A 159 9.26 5.66 3.29
CA GLY A 159 10.38 6.58 3.04
C GLY A 159 10.42 7.06 1.61
N VAL A 160 10.93 8.28 1.44
CA VAL A 160 11.25 8.86 0.13
C VAL A 160 12.57 8.25 -0.37
N VAL A 161 12.62 7.88 -1.65
CA VAL A 161 13.73 7.20 -2.31
C VAL A 161 14.15 7.94 -3.58
N GLY A 162 15.44 7.83 -3.93
CA GLY A 162 15.89 8.18 -5.27
C GLY A 162 15.41 7.12 -6.27
N PHE A 163 15.36 7.48 -7.54
CA PHE A 163 15.03 6.52 -8.59
C PHE A 163 15.68 6.89 -9.91
N GLN A 164 15.90 5.88 -10.74
CA GLN A 164 16.50 6.00 -12.06
C GLN A 164 15.71 5.13 -13.04
N GLY A 165 16.02 5.22 -14.32
CA GLY A 165 15.47 4.29 -15.29
C GLY A 165 15.76 4.70 -16.71
N SER A 166 14.93 4.19 -17.62
CA SER A 166 15.00 4.50 -19.04
C SER A 166 13.63 4.92 -19.57
N PHE A 167 13.63 5.65 -20.68
CA PHE A 167 12.42 5.86 -21.45
C PHE A 167 12.69 5.80 -22.94
N HIS A 168 11.66 5.42 -23.69
CA HIS A 168 11.73 5.21 -25.13
C HIS A 168 10.80 6.19 -25.82
N VAL A 169 11.36 6.94 -26.77
CA VAL A 169 10.66 7.97 -27.54
C VAL A 169 10.54 7.49 -28.97
N ASP A 170 9.33 7.45 -29.51
CA ASP A 170 9.13 7.10 -30.91
C ASP A 170 9.81 8.09 -31.86
N GLN A 171 10.55 7.59 -32.85
CA GLN A 171 11.33 8.46 -33.74
C GLN A 171 10.45 9.32 -34.68
N GLU A 172 9.28 8.83 -35.07
CA GLU A 172 8.41 9.52 -36.04
C GLU A 172 7.50 10.55 -35.35
N THR A 173 6.88 10.13 -34.26
CA THR A 173 5.84 10.91 -33.58
C THR A 173 6.39 11.70 -32.39
N LEU A 174 7.50 11.29 -31.78
CA LEU A 174 7.96 11.73 -30.46
C LEU A 174 6.96 11.40 -29.34
N ASP A 175 6.13 10.37 -29.50
CA ASP A 175 5.35 9.84 -28.38
C ASP A 175 6.27 9.09 -27.40
N LEU A 176 6.01 9.25 -26.11
CA LEU A 176 6.54 8.33 -25.10
C LEU A 176 5.95 6.95 -25.37
N LEU A 177 6.80 5.93 -25.52
CA LEU A 177 6.38 4.54 -25.74
C LEU A 177 6.41 3.74 -24.45
N GLU A 178 7.46 3.94 -23.66
CA GLU A 178 7.69 3.18 -22.43
C GLU A 178 8.52 4.01 -21.44
N LEU A 179 8.17 3.92 -20.17
CA LEU A 179 8.89 4.51 -19.04
C LEU A 179 9.20 3.41 -18.03
N GLU A 180 10.48 3.22 -17.73
CA GLU A 180 10.97 2.36 -16.66
C GLU A 180 11.41 3.20 -15.47
N VAL A 181 11.10 2.72 -14.26
CA VAL A 181 11.39 3.39 -12.99
C VAL A 181 11.89 2.34 -12.00
N GLN A 182 13.10 2.53 -11.51
CA GLN A 182 13.75 1.68 -10.53
C GLN A 182 14.15 2.51 -9.32
N ALA A 183 13.57 2.21 -8.16
CA ALA A 183 13.98 2.83 -6.91
C ALA A 183 15.38 2.35 -6.48
N TYR A 184 16.18 3.26 -5.95
CA TYR A 184 17.46 2.95 -5.32
C TYR A 184 17.59 3.67 -3.97
N ASP A 185 18.62 3.31 -3.19
CA ASP A 185 18.81 3.77 -1.81
C ASP A 185 17.54 3.63 -0.96
N ILE A 186 16.81 2.53 -1.17
CA ILE A 186 15.59 2.20 -0.44
C ILE A 186 15.97 2.01 1.04
N PRO A 187 15.42 2.81 1.97
CA PRO A 187 15.73 2.63 3.37
C PRO A 187 15.35 1.23 3.87
N GLU A 188 16.30 0.52 4.48
CA GLU A 188 16.10 -0.87 4.91
C GLU A 188 14.89 -1.07 5.82
N ARG A 189 14.55 -0.05 6.63
CA ARG A 189 13.35 -0.05 7.49
C ARG A 189 12.05 -0.34 6.72
N ILE A 190 11.99 0.01 5.43
CA ILE A 190 10.83 -0.27 4.56
C ILE A 190 10.72 -1.77 4.27
N GLY A 191 11.81 -2.55 4.36
CA GLY A 191 11.79 -3.99 4.14
C GLY A 191 11.66 -4.40 2.67
N LEU A 192 11.87 -3.46 1.75
CA LEU A 192 11.89 -3.69 0.31
C LEU A 192 13.33 -3.70 -0.19
N SER A 193 13.66 -4.71 -1.00
CA SER A 193 14.94 -4.83 -1.70
C SER A 193 14.87 -4.33 -3.15
N ARG A 194 13.66 -4.31 -3.73
CA ARG A 194 13.43 -3.90 -5.12
C ARG A 194 12.04 -3.27 -5.26
N ALA A 195 11.95 -2.22 -6.07
CA ALA A 195 10.69 -1.66 -6.52
C ALA A 195 10.88 -1.10 -7.94
N ASP A 196 10.40 -1.87 -8.91
CA ASP A 196 10.55 -1.59 -10.33
C ASP A 196 9.18 -1.41 -10.94
N THR A 197 9.03 -0.36 -11.72
CA THR A 197 7.82 -0.09 -12.47
C THR A 197 8.16 0.10 -13.93
N LYS A 198 7.32 -0.46 -14.80
CA LYS A 198 7.32 -0.19 -16.22
C LYS A 198 5.94 0.28 -16.62
N VAL A 199 5.86 1.34 -17.42
CA VAL A 199 4.60 1.87 -17.95
C VAL A 199 4.73 1.97 -19.47
N SER A 200 3.83 1.32 -20.19
CA SER A 200 3.73 1.43 -21.64
C SER A 200 2.61 2.41 -22.00
N TYR A 201 2.82 3.19 -23.05
CA TYR A 201 1.91 4.24 -23.49
C TYR A 201 1.42 3.96 -24.91
N ALA A 202 0.19 4.38 -25.19
CA ALA A 202 -0.38 4.31 -26.53
C ALA A 202 -1.34 5.48 -26.76
N ARG A 203 -1.52 5.85 -28.02
CA ARG A 203 -2.57 6.77 -28.43
C ARG A 203 -3.92 6.06 -28.33
N VAL A 204 -4.86 6.67 -27.62
CA VAL A 204 -6.23 6.19 -27.48
C VAL A 204 -7.18 7.28 -27.96
N ASN A 205 -8.13 6.92 -28.81
CA ASN A 205 -9.16 7.85 -29.23
C ASN A 205 -10.26 7.92 -28.16
N VAL A 206 -10.37 9.08 -27.50
CA VAL A 206 -11.40 9.34 -26.48
C VAL A 206 -12.36 10.40 -27.04
N ARG A 207 -13.53 9.96 -27.50
CA ARG A 207 -14.58 10.82 -28.10
C ARG A 207 -14.04 11.71 -29.24
N GLY A 208 -13.24 11.15 -30.15
CA GLY A 208 -12.73 11.87 -31.33
C GLY A 208 -11.44 12.66 -31.12
N MET A 209 -10.83 12.60 -29.93
CA MET A 209 -9.50 13.16 -29.67
C MET A 209 -8.50 12.06 -29.34
N ASP A 210 -7.34 12.10 -29.98
CA ASP A 210 -6.24 11.17 -29.70
C ASP A 210 -5.42 11.68 -28.51
N ALA A 211 -5.50 10.95 -27.39
CA ALA A 211 -4.73 11.22 -26.17
C ALA A 211 -3.62 10.18 -26.01
N LEU A 212 -2.41 10.60 -25.64
CA LEU A 212 -1.35 9.67 -25.25
C LEU A 212 -1.57 9.27 -23.78
N LEU A 213 -2.01 8.03 -23.55
CA LEU A 213 -2.34 7.53 -22.22
C LEU A 213 -1.55 6.24 -21.93
N PRO A 214 -1.32 5.91 -20.64
CA PRO A 214 -0.85 4.58 -20.27
C PRO A 214 -1.79 3.52 -20.83
N SER A 215 -1.23 2.46 -21.41
CA SER A 215 -1.98 1.30 -21.92
C SER A 215 -1.77 0.07 -21.04
N ALA A 216 -0.57 -0.07 -20.46
CA ALA A 216 -0.24 -1.13 -19.53
C ALA A 216 0.82 -0.65 -18.52
N ALA A 217 0.84 -1.28 -17.34
CA ALA A 217 1.95 -1.10 -16.41
C ALA A 217 2.28 -2.40 -15.68
N THR A 218 3.53 -2.56 -15.27
CA THR A 218 3.95 -3.61 -14.35
C THR A 218 4.64 -3.01 -13.15
N LEU A 219 4.35 -3.52 -11.96
CA LEU A 219 5.07 -3.19 -10.73
C LEU A 219 5.61 -4.48 -10.13
N LEU A 220 6.93 -4.61 -10.08
CA LEU A 220 7.61 -5.69 -9.38
C LEU A 220 8.20 -5.12 -8.09
N VAL A 221 7.80 -5.70 -6.96
CA VAL A 221 8.39 -5.39 -5.66
C VAL A 221 8.94 -6.66 -5.07
N ALA A 222 10.19 -6.60 -4.60
CA ALA A 222 10.78 -7.67 -3.82
C ALA A 222 11.05 -7.16 -2.40
N THR A 223 10.74 -7.99 -1.43
CA THR A 223 11.11 -7.76 -0.03
C THR A 223 12.52 -8.28 0.23
N VAL A 224 13.10 -7.88 1.35
CA VAL A 224 14.44 -8.33 1.76
C VAL A 224 14.51 -9.83 2.08
N ASP A 225 13.39 -10.44 2.47
CA ASP A 225 13.23 -11.88 2.71
C ASP A 225 12.95 -12.70 1.43
N GLY A 226 12.99 -12.06 0.25
CA GLY A 226 12.91 -12.75 -1.04
C GLY A 226 11.48 -13.08 -1.50
N LEU A 227 10.46 -12.49 -0.87
CA LEU A 227 9.10 -12.50 -1.40
C LEU A 227 9.00 -11.47 -2.52
N GLU A 228 8.61 -11.92 -3.70
CA GLU A 228 8.32 -11.08 -4.82
C GLU A 228 6.81 -10.95 -5.03
N ARG A 229 6.40 -9.75 -5.40
CA ARG A 229 5.03 -9.42 -5.80
C ARG A 229 5.06 -8.68 -7.11
N LEU A 230 4.20 -9.10 -8.03
CA LEU A 230 4.07 -8.52 -9.35
C LEU A 230 2.63 -8.08 -9.55
N ASN A 231 2.43 -6.81 -9.85
CA ASN A 231 1.15 -6.33 -10.37
C ASN A 231 1.29 -6.14 -11.88
N ARG A 232 0.30 -6.62 -12.63
CA ARG A 232 0.13 -6.32 -14.05
C ARG A 232 -1.15 -5.53 -14.24
N SER A 233 -1.00 -4.29 -14.68
CA SER A 233 -2.09 -3.35 -14.89
C SER A 233 -2.37 -3.18 -16.39
N LYS A 234 -3.64 -3.09 -16.77
CA LYS A 234 -4.10 -2.61 -18.08
C LYS A 234 -5.04 -1.43 -17.89
N PHE A 235 -4.91 -0.42 -18.75
CA PHE A 235 -5.76 0.76 -18.75
C PHE A 235 -6.66 0.73 -19.98
N GLY A 236 -7.94 1.05 -19.79
CA GLY A 236 -8.92 1.04 -20.86
C GLY A 236 -10.21 1.77 -20.48
N GLU A 237 -11.21 1.73 -21.37
CA GLU A 237 -12.52 2.35 -21.14
C GLU A 237 -12.42 3.84 -20.73
N CYS A 238 -11.43 4.53 -21.29
CA CYS A 238 -11.18 5.92 -20.98
C CYS A 238 -12.31 6.82 -21.47
N ARG A 239 -12.77 7.71 -20.61
CA ARG A 239 -13.81 8.72 -20.88
C ARG A 239 -13.34 10.09 -20.43
N ARG A 240 -13.98 11.15 -20.93
CA ARG A 240 -13.74 12.49 -20.41
C ARG A 240 -14.45 12.71 -19.07
N PHE A 241 -13.82 13.49 -18.19
CA PHE A 241 -14.47 14.02 -16.99
C PHE A 241 -15.39 15.19 -17.40
N GLU A 242 -16.70 14.97 -17.35
CA GLU A 242 -17.71 16.01 -17.50
C GLU A 242 -18.48 16.08 -16.17
N THR A 243 -18.44 17.21 -15.49
CA THR A 243 -19.23 17.42 -14.26
C THR A 243 -20.71 17.55 -14.64
N GLU A 244 -21.50 16.49 -14.48
CA GLU A 244 -22.96 16.62 -14.41
C GLU A 244 -23.34 17.10 -13.01
N SER A 245 -23.65 18.39 -12.86
CA SER A 245 -24.28 18.92 -11.66
C SER A 245 -25.73 18.41 -11.57
N LYS A 246 -25.99 17.38 -10.76
CA LYS A 246 -27.35 17.08 -10.28
C LYS A 246 -27.56 17.75 -8.93
N LEU A 247 -28.20 18.91 -8.95
CA LEU A 247 -28.80 19.52 -7.77
C LEU A 247 -29.96 18.62 -7.32
N VAL A 248 -29.80 17.95 -6.17
CA VAL A 248 -30.92 17.32 -5.47
C VAL A 248 -31.54 18.42 -4.61
N ALA A 249 -32.77 18.82 -4.92
CA ALA A 249 -33.57 19.69 -4.08
C ALA A 249 -34.00 18.89 -2.84
N GLU A 250 -33.59 19.33 -1.66
CA GLU A 250 -34.10 18.82 -0.38
C GLU A 250 -35.49 19.40 -0.11
N GLU A 251 -36.51 18.54 -0.01
CA GLU A 251 -37.77 18.87 0.65
C GLU A 251 -37.73 18.44 2.12
N SER A 252 -38.33 19.29 2.96
CA SER A 252 -38.09 19.44 4.40
C SER A 252 -38.95 18.53 5.29
N GLY A 253 -38.48 18.27 6.52
CA GLY A 253 -39.37 17.94 7.64
C GLY A 253 -38.77 17.20 8.84
N GLY A 254 -38.09 17.90 9.75
CA GLY A 254 -37.74 17.39 11.09
C GLY A 254 -37.31 18.52 12.03
N THR A 255 -38.02 18.73 13.13
CA THR A 255 -37.87 19.89 14.03
C THR A 255 -36.55 19.84 14.80
N GLN A 256 -35.82 20.96 14.85
CA GLN A 256 -34.46 21.09 15.42
C GLN A 256 -34.30 20.65 16.89
N VAL A 257 -35.39 20.47 17.64
CA VAL A 257 -35.37 20.07 19.06
C VAL A 257 -35.07 18.57 19.21
N GLU A 258 -35.59 17.72 18.32
CA GLU A 258 -35.34 16.27 18.35
C GLU A 258 -33.89 15.96 17.95
N LYS A 259 -33.38 16.62 16.91
CA LYS A 259 -31.97 16.51 16.48
C LYS A 259 -30.97 16.95 17.56
N ARG A 260 -31.33 17.92 18.42
CA ARG A 260 -30.44 18.40 19.50
C ARG A 260 -30.45 17.49 20.71
N ALA A 261 -31.57 16.84 21.01
CA ALA A 261 -31.68 15.85 22.07
C ALA A 261 -30.99 14.51 21.69
N GLU A 262 -31.12 14.09 20.42
CA GLU A 262 -30.39 12.92 19.89
C GLU A 262 -28.88 13.16 19.85
N ALA A 263 -28.43 14.33 19.39
CA ALA A 263 -27.00 14.68 19.37
C ALA A 263 -26.38 14.71 20.78
N ALA A 264 -27.08 15.24 21.78
CA ALA A 264 -26.61 15.26 23.17
C ALA A 264 -26.58 13.84 23.79
N ALA A 265 -27.57 12.99 23.49
CA ALA A 265 -27.60 11.60 23.94
C ALA A 265 -26.52 10.73 23.27
N GLU A 266 -26.13 11.06 22.04
CA GLU A 266 -25.07 10.38 21.29
C GLU A 266 -23.67 10.83 21.76
N GLU A 267 -23.52 12.09 22.15
CA GLU A 267 -22.28 12.64 22.72
C GLU A 267 -22.02 12.12 24.14
N ALA A 268 -23.07 11.94 24.96
CA ALA A 268 -22.99 11.28 26.26
C ALA A 268 -22.62 9.79 26.18
N ARG A 269 -22.78 9.16 25.01
CA ARG A 269 -22.44 7.75 24.73
C ARG A 269 -21.09 7.60 24.01
N ARG A 270 -20.13 8.50 24.22
CA ARG A 270 -18.76 8.36 23.67
C ARG A 270 -17.74 8.03 24.74
N ILE A 271 -16.81 7.15 24.40
CA ILE A 271 -15.65 6.85 25.23
C ILE A 271 -14.58 7.90 24.93
N ALA A 272 -14.07 8.58 25.97
CA ALA A 272 -13.04 9.59 25.79
C ALA A 272 -11.78 8.98 25.12
N PRO A 273 -11.22 9.62 24.08
CA PRO A 273 -9.95 9.19 23.49
C PRO A 273 -8.83 9.07 24.53
N GLY A 274 -7.91 8.14 24.30
CA GLY A 274 -6.81 7.87 25.22
C GLY A 274 -7.19 7.08 26.48
N THR A 275 -8.49 6.82 26.72
CA THR A 275 -8.95 5.98 27.84
C THR A 275 -8.29 4.61 27.78
N LEU A 276 -7.76 4.16 28.92
CA LEU A 276 -7.15 2.83 29.06
C LEU A 276 -8.19 1.86 29.61
N LEU A 277 -8.52 0.85 28.80
CA LEU A 277 -9.39 -0.26 29.16
C LEU A 277 -8.54 -1.48 29.49
N GLU A 278 -8.90 -2.20 30.55
CA GLU A 278 -8.33 -3.52 30.82
C GLU A 278 -9.40 -4.57 30.49
N ILE A 279 -9.10 -5.39 29.49
CA ILE A 279 -10.00 -6.41 28.95
C ILE A 279 -9.42 -7.78 29.28
N GLN A 280 -10.24 -8.62 29.89
CA GLN A 280 -9.91 -10.01 30.21
C GLN A 280 -10.61 -10.96 29.24
N LEU A 281 -9.89 -11.91 28.63
CA LEU A 281 -10.49 -12.91 27.74
C LEU A 281 -11.47 -13.84 28.46
N ASP A 282 -12.65 -14.04 27.89
CA ASP A 282 -13.72 -14.89 28.46
C ASP A 282 -13.50 -16.39 28.24
N SER A 283 -12.81 -16.75 27.17
CA SER A 283 -12.45 -18.11 26.80
C SER A 283 -10.99 -18.17 26.38
N GLY A 284 -10.38 -19.34 26.54
CA GLY A 284 -9.05 -19.57 25.98
C GLY A 284 -9.11 -19.55 24.46
N LEU A 285 -8.01 -19.11 23.83
CA LEU A 285 -7.85 -19.14 22.39
C LEU A 285 -6.87 -20.26 22.03
N THR A 286 -7.37 -21.41 21.62
CA THR A 286 -6.61 -22.47 20.94
C THR A 286 -6.29 -22.08 19.48
N PRO A 287 -5.11 -21.51 19.17
CA PRO A 287 -4.89 -20.78 17.92
C PRO A 287 -5.07 -21.66 16.67
N SER A 288 -4.75 -22.95 16.73
CA SER A 288 -4.95 -23.93 15.65
C SER A 288 -6.42 -24.16 15.23
N HIS A 289 -7.39 -23.70 16.01
CA HIS A 289 -8.82 -23.83 15.72
C HIS A 289 -9.49 -22.52 15.28
N PHE A 290 -8.80 -21.38 15.38
CA PHE A 290 -9.37 -20.08 15.01
C PHE A 290 -9.15 -19.77 13.53
N ARG A 291 -10.18 -19.18 12.93
CA ARG A 291 -10.16 -18.56 11.62
C ARG A 291 -10.28 -17.05 11.76
N GLN A 292 -9.81 -16.33 10.75
CA GLN A 292 -10.01 -14.89 10.70
C GLN A 292 -11.50 -14.57 10.67
N GLY A 293 -11.92 -13.61 11.50
CA GLY A 293 -13.31 -13.23 11.71
C GLY A 293 -14.01 -14.00 12.84
N ASP A 294 -13.36 -15.01 13.44
CA ASP A 294 -13.96 -15.74 14.55
C ASP A 294 -14.21 -14.80 15.75
N PRO A 295 -15.37 -14.92 16.41
CA PRO A 295 -15.75 -14.01 17.48
C PRO A 295 -14.87 -14.25 18.70
N VAL A 296 -14.34 -13.15 19.26
CA VAL A 296 -13.66 -13.11 20.55
C VAL A 296 -14.50 -12.31 21.52
N ARG A 297 -14.64 -12.82 22.74
CA ARG A 297 -15.29 -12.12 23.85
C ARG A 297 -14.29 -11.88 24.97
N GLY A 298 -14.36 -10.70 25.53
CA GLY A 298 -13.71 -10.37 26.79
C GLY A 298 -14.69 -9.71 27.75
N ARG A 299 -14.21 -9.42 28.95
CA ARG A 299 -14.92 -8.61 29.92
C ARG A 299 -14.07 -7.45 30.39
N LEU A 300 -14.71 -6.31 30.61
CA LEU A 300 -14.07 -5.18 31.27
C LEU A 300 -13.70 -5.57 32.70
N VAL A 301 -12.43 -5.41 33.06
CA VAL A 301 -11.95 -5.70 34.42
C VAL A 301 -12.41 -4.62 35.40
N LYS A 302 -12.53 -3.37 34.94
CA LYS A 302 -13.00 -2.22 35.72
C LYS A 302 -14.16 -1.54 35.00
N ALA A 303 -15.00 -0.83 35.75
CA ALA A 303 -16.07 -0.03 35.16
C ALA A 303 -15.48 1.06 34.25
N LEU A 304 -16.14 1.31 33.12
CA LEU A 304 -15.84 2.40 32.22
C LEU A 304 -16.67 3.62 32.63
N GLU A 305 -15.98 4.68 33.03
CA GLU A 305 -16.59 5.96 33.39
C GLU A 305 -16.64 6.88 32.17
N GLY A 306 -17.73 7.64 32.03
CA GLY A 306 -17.92 8.69 31.05
C GLY A 306 -18.28 10.02 31.72
N ALA A 307 -18.56 11.03 30.91
CA ALA A 307 -18.78 12.40 31.39
C ALA A 307 -19.97 12.54 32.37
N GLU A 308 -21.02 11.74 32.20
CA GLU A 308 -22.26 11.81 32.99
C GLU A 308 -22.47 10.61 33.94
N GLY A 309 -21.45 9.75 34.10
CA GLY A 309 -21.51 8.58 34.99
C GLY A 309 -20.89 7.32 34.38
N VAL A 310 -21.27 6.14 34.90
CA VAL A 310 -20.73 4.86 34.41
C VAL A 310 -21.34 4.50 33.06
N LEU A 311 -20.52 4.43 32.01
CA LEU A 311 -20.92 4.02 30.66
C LEU A 311 -21.09 2.50 30.56
N ALA A 312 -20.18 1.74 31.17
CA ALA A 312 -20.26 0.29 31.22
C ALA A 312 -19.77 -0.23 32.59
N PRO A 313 -20.50 -1.13 33.27
CA PRO A 313 -20.08 -1.65 34.56
C PRO A 313 -18.85 -2.59 34.43
N ALA A 314 -18.15 -2.81 35.54
CA ALA A 314 -17.16 -3.88 35.60
C ALA A 314 -17.83 -5.23 35.28
N GLY A 315 -17.19 -6.05 34.46
CA GLY A 315 -17.74 -7.30 33.95
C GLY A 315 -18.63 -7.15 32.71
N ALA A 316 -18.81 -5.94 32.16
CA ALA A 316 -19.48 -5.77 30.88
C ALA A 316 -18.74 -6.53 29.76
N VAL A 317 -19.52 -7.16 28.87
CA VAL A 317 -18.99 -7.97 27.77
C VAL A 317 -18.42 -7.03 26.70
N VAL A 318 -17.24 -7.36 26.22
CA VAL A 318 -16.57 -6.69 25.10
C VAL A 318 -16.50 -7.66 23.93
N HIS A 319 -17.08 -7.26 22.80
CA HIS A 319 -17.07 -8.01 21.57
C HIS A 319 -15.88 -7.64 20.71
N GLY A 320 -15.30 -8.65 20.09
CA GLY A 320 -14.23 -8.51 19.13
C GLY A 320 -14.18 -9.69 18.19
N ALA A 321 -13.14 -9.72 17.37
CA ALA A 321 -12.86 -10.82 16.48
C ALA A 321 -11.36 -11.10 16.38
N VAL A 322 -11.02 -12.32 16.00
CA VAL A 322 -9.67 -12.67 15.56
C VAL A 322 -9.46 -12.03 14.19
N THR A 323 -8.61 -11.00 14.12
CA THR A 323 -8.31 -10.30 12.86
C THR A 323 -7.15 -10.92 12.12
N ARG A 324 -6.36 -11.76 12.78
CA ARG A 324 -5.18 -12.41 12.20
C ARG A 324 -4.87 -13.69 12.95
N PHE A 325 -4.60 -14.76 12.21
CA PHE A 325 -3.99 -15.96 12.75
C PHE A 325 -2.96 -16.46 11.74
N ARG A 326 -1.72 -16.65 12.17
CA ARG A 326 -0.65 -17.19 11.35
C ARG A 326 0.25 -18.10 12.17
N GLU A 327 0.46 -19.31 11.70
CA GLU A 327 1.52 -20.18 12.20
C GLU A 327 2.77 -19.98 11.35
N GLU A 328 3.86 -19.57 11.99
CA GLU A 328 5.18 -19.40 11.36
C GLU A 328 6.10 -20.50 11.84
N SER A 329 6.67 -21.29 10.93
CA SER A 329 7.30 -22.58 11.27
C SER A 329 8.82 -22.52 11.49
N ALA A 330 9.44 -21.34 11.52
CA ALA A 330 10.91 -21.22 11.60
C ALA A 330 11.35 -19.94 12.35
N PRO A 331 12.41 -20.00 13.19
CA PRO A 331 13.21 -21.17 13.57
C PRO A 331 12.54 -22.10 14.62
N PHE A 332 11.40 -21.71 15.17
CA PHE A 332 10.48 -22.53 15.97
C PHE A 332 9.05 -22.06 15.70
N ALA A 333 8.07 -22.94 15.91
CA ALA A 333 6.67 -22.63 15.61
C ALA A 333 6.15 -21.51 16.54
N ILE A 334 5.68 -20.41 15.95
CA ILE A 334 5.07 -19.27 16.66
C ILE A 334 3.69 -19.00 16.05
N TYR A 335 2.71 -18.72 16.89
CA TYR A 335 1.42 -18.19 16.49
C TYR A 335 1.41 -16.67 16.64
N GLU A 336 1.12 -15.97 15.54
CA GLU A 336 0.74 -14.57 15.57
C GLU A 336 -0.79 -14.48 15.62
N ILE A 337 -1.32 -13.90 16.69
CA ILE A 337 -2.77 -13.79 16.94
C ILE A 337 -3.13 -12.31 17.02
N GLY A 338 -3.91 -11.85 16.06
CA GLY A 338 -4.47 -10.50 16.03
C GLY A 338 -5.87 -10.48 16.63
N LEU A 339 -6.10 -9.54 17.53
CA LEU A 339 -7.38 -9.29 18.17
C LEU A 339 -7.81 -7.85 17.88
N GLU A 340 -9.11 -7.66 17.65
CA GLU A 340 -9.74 -6.34 17.57
C GLU A 340 -11.03 -6.37 18.37
N PHE A 341 -11.20 -5.43 19.29
CA PHE A 341 -12.43 -5.25 20.05
C PHE A 341 -13.19 -4.05 19.50
N THR A 342 -14.44 -4.27 19.09
CA THR A 342 -15.24 -3.33 18.31
C THR A 342 -16.46 -2.78 19.05
N GLY A 343 -16.84 -3.38 20.18
CA GLY A 343 -17.94 -2.85 20.99
C GLY A 343 -18.05 -3.42 22.39
N ILE A 344 -18.72 -2.69 23.27
CA ILE A 344 -18.98 -3.04 24.68
C ILE A 344 -20.50 -3.11 24.88
N GLU A 345 -21.01 -4.20 25.45
CA GLU A 345 -22.42 -4.32 25.82
C GLU A 345 -22.74 -3.36 26.98
N VAL A 346 -23.75 -2.50 26.78
CA VAL A 346 -24.25 -1.53 27.77
C VAL A 346 -25.77 -1.59 27.88
N ALA A 347 -26.33 -0.98 28.91
CA ALA A 347 -27.79 -0.86 29.04
C ALA A 347 -28.34 -0.02 27.87
N GLY A 348 -29.04 -0.67 26.94
CA GLY A 348 -29.64 -0.01 25.76
C GLY A 348 -28.91 -0.22 24.43
N GLY A 349 -27.87 -1.06 24.35
CA GLY A 349 -27.26 -1.43 23.07
C GLY A 349 -25.78 -1.82 23.17
N ILE A 350 -25.05 -1.65 22.06
CA ILE A 350 -23.60 -1.85 21.98
C ILE A 350 -22.94 -0.47 21.84
N LEU A 351 -22.04 -0.16 22.76
CA LEU A 351 -21.19 1.02 22.71
C LEU A 351 -20.01 0.73 21.76
N PRO A 352 -19.85 1.45 20.63
CA PRO A 352 -18.76 1.19 19.70
C PRO A 352 -17.39 1.47 20.35
N LEU A 353 -16.43 0.61 20.06
CA LEU A 353 -15.08 0.67 20.61
C LEU A 353 -14.06 0.64 19.46
N ARG A 354 -13.11 1.57 19.48
CA ARG A 354 -11.87 1.49 18.70
C ARG A 354 -10.71 1.68 19.66
N ALA A 355 -9.98 0.60 19.93
CA ALA A 355 -8.86 0.65 20.87
C ALA A 355 -7.69 -0.19 20.40
N THR A 356 -6.50 0.21 20.84
CA THR A 356 -5.23 -0.41 20.46
C THR A 356 -4.60 -1.08 21.67
N MET A 357 -4.16 -2.33 21.56
CA MET A 357 -3.50 -2.99 22.68
C MET A 357 -2.12 -2.36 22.92
N VAL A 358 -1.90 -1.88 24.14
CA VAL A 358 -0.65 -1.20 24.53
C VAL A 358 0.20 -2.05 25.46
N ASP A 359 -0.41 -3.06 26.11
CA ASP A 359 0.25 -3.93 27.07
C ASP A 359 -0.57 -5.22 27.23
N VAL A 360 0.10 -6.30 27.62
CA VAL A 360 -0.53 -7.59 27.94
C VAL A 360 0.18 -8.18 29.15
N GLU A 361 -0.58 -8.77 30.06
CA GLU A 361 0.03 -9.36 31.25
C GLU A 361 1.00 -10.49 30.86
N ARG A 362 2.06 -10.64 31.66
CA ARG A 362 3.07 -11.67 31.40
C ARG A 362 2.44 -13.06 31.56
N GLU A 363 2.56 -13.85 30.52
CA GLU A 363 2.10 -15.24 30.51
C GLU A 363 3.18 -16.14 29.88
N ARG A 364 3.28 -17.39 30.32
CA ARG A 364 4.35 -18.33 29.95
C ARG A 364 4.39 -18.71 28.47
N GLY A 365 3.34 -18.40 27.70
CA GLY A 365 3.31 -18.57 26.24
C GLY A 365 3.49 -17.29 25.44
N LEU A 366 3.52 -16.14 26.10
CA LEU A 366 3.72 -14.86 25.45
C LEU A 366 5.23 -14.62 25.22
N ILE A 367 5.61 -14.35 23.98
CA ILE A 367 6.99 -14.06 23.60
C ILE A 367 7.25 -12.56 23.83
N ALA A 368 8.10 -12.23 24.81
CA ALA A 368 8.48 -10.85 25.13
C ALA A 368 9.79 -10.44 24.44
N GLU A 369 9.82 -9.23 23.86
CA GLU A 369 10.97 -8.69 23.16
C GLU A 369 12.04 -8.11 24.13
N ALA A 370 13.34 -8.28 23.82
CA ALA A 370 14.46 -7.71 24.60
C ALA A 370 15.17 -6.57 23.83
N LYS A 371 15.49 -5.47 24.52
CA LYS A 371 16.17 -4.25 23.99
C LYS A 371 17.71 -4.35 24.07
N ARG A 372 18.45 -4.19 22.95
CA ARG A 372 19.54 -3.17 22.74
C ARG A 372 20.57 -3.50 21.62
N MET A 373 20.87 -2.44 20.85
CA MET A 373 22.17 -1.95 20.29
C MET A 373 22.59 -2.12 18.81
N ASP A 374 22.72 -0.94 18.17
CA ASP A 374 23.58 -0.41 17.09
C ASP A 374 24.79 -1.28 16.65
N PRO A 375 25.03 -1.44 15.33
CA PRO A 375 26.18 -0.74 14.74
C PRO A 375 26.01 -0.26 13.28
N ALA A 376 26.79 0.76 12.92
CA ALA A 376 26.94 1.31 11.58
C ALA A 376 27.42 0.28 10.52
N PHE A 377 26.85 0.32 9.31
CA PHE A 377 27.25 -0.53 8.18
C PHE A 377 27.57 0.25 6.90
N SER A 378 28.73 -0.08 6.29
CA SER A 378 29.19 0.40 4.99
C SER A 378 29.06 -0.69 3.91
N ARG A 379 29.34 -0.29 2.67
CA ARG A 379 29.00 -0.87 1.34
C ARG A 379 29.33 -2.36 1.01
N LYS A 380 29.69 -3.26 1.93
CA LYS A 380 30.02 -4.68 1.58
C LYS A 380 29.55 -5.75 2.59
N GLN A 381 28.53 -6.51 2.16
CA GLN A 381 28.08 -7.89 2.47
C GLN A 381 27.87 -8.46 3.90
N ARG A 382 26.67 -9.09 4.00
CA ARG A 382 26.22 -10.34 4.65
C ARG A 382 25.86 -10.39 6.15
N PRO A 383 24.84 -11.21 6.50
CA PRO A 383 23.83 -10.86 7.49
C PRO A 383 24.16 -11.45 8.86
N ARG A 384 23.97 -10.64 9.90
CA ARG A 384 23.85 -11.13 11.27
C ARG A 384 22.58 -10.53 11.84
N LEU A 385 21.54 -11.36 11.91
CA LEU A 385 20.29 -11.04 12.58
C LEU A 385 20.58 -10.74 14.05
N GLU A 386 20.03 -9.64 14.55
CA GLU A 386 19.09 -9.64 15.67
C GLU A 386 18.65 -8.20 15.99
N MET A 387 17.33 -7.97 16.11
CA MET A 387 16.68 -7.23 17.21
C MET A 387 15.23 -6.82 16.91
N LEU A 388 14.40 -6.97 17.95
CA LEU A 388 13.03 -6.46 18.14
C LEU A 388 13.11 -5.01 18.68
N VAL A 389 12.19 -4.08 18.41
CA VAL A 389 10.80 -3.97 18.90
C VAL A 389 10.03 -2.98 18.02
N ARG A 390 8.82 -3.33 17.58
CA ARG A 390 8.00 -2.58 16.61
C ARG A 390 6.94 -1.68 17.26
N GLU A 391 6.63 -0.61 16.52
CA GLU A 391 5.46 0.27 16.64
C GLU A 391 4.14 -0.51 16.74
N VAL A 392 3.29 -0.04 17.65
CA VAL A 392 1.92 -0.50 17.86
C VAL A 392 1.04 -0.07 16.67
N GLN A 393 0.28 -0.98 16.06
CA GLN A 393 -0.68 -0.67 14.99
C GLN A 393 -2.01 -0.20 15.61
N GLU A 394 -2.46 1.01 15.27
CA GLU A 394 -3.70 1.59 15.80
C GLU A 394 -4.93 0.69 15.56
N GLY A 395 -5.73 0.49 16.60
CA GLY A 395 -7.02 -0.22 16.58
C GLY A 395 -6.94 -1.73 16.82
N GLN A 396 -5.76 -2.31 16.99
CA GLN A 396 -5.60 -3.76 17.14
C GLN A 396 -4.62 -4.14 18.24
N GLY A 397 -4.63 -5.43 18.62
CA GLY A 397 -3.66 -6.03 19.51
C GLY A 397 -3.08 -7.30 18.92
N ILE A 398 -1.75 -7.41 18.91
CA ILE A 398 -1.04 -8.59 18.42
C ILE A 398 -0.42 -9.34 19.59
N LEU A 399 -0.72 -10.64 19.69
CA LEU A 399 -0.05 -11.58 20.58
C LEU A 399 0.88 -12.46 19.76
N LEU A 400 2.16 -12.47 20.13
CA LEU A 400 3.11 -13.45 19.65
C LEU A 400 3.20 -14.57 20.67
N TRP A 401 2.80 -15.77 20.25
CA TRP A 401 2.56 -16.88 21.14
C TRP A 401 3.39 -18.11 20.75
N ASP A 402 4.05 -18.73 21.71
CA ASP A 402 4.83 -19.94 21.49
C ASP A 402 3.91 -21.10 21.11
N ALA A 403 4.05 -21.65 19.90
CA ALA A 403 3.16 -22.70 19.41
C ALA A 403 3.29 -24.03 20.16
N ARG A 404 4.36 -24.22 20.96
CA ARG A 404 4.48 -25.35 21.90
C ARG A 404 3.42 -25.29 23.00
N ARG A 405 2.80 -24.12 23.20
CA ARG A 405 1.64 -23.93 24.06
C ARG A 405 0.43 -23.72 23.17
N PRO A 406 -0.41 -24.73 22.96
CA PRO A 406 -1.45 -24.69 21.95
C PRO A 406 -2.64 -23.80 22.31
N THR A 407 -2.64 -23.10 23.45
CA THR A 407 -3.78 -22.29 23.91
C THR A 407 -3.31 -21.05 24.66
N VAL A 408 -3.80 -19.89 24.22
CA VAL A 408 -3.84 -18.66 25.03
C VAL A 408 -4.87 -18.88 26.15
N PRO A 409 -4.52 -18.69 27.43
CA PRO A 409 -5.41 -19.06 28.52
C PRO A 409 -6.62 -18.12 28.59
N LYS A 410 -7.74 -18.69 29.05
CA LYS A 410 -8.86 -17.89 29.56
C LYS A 410 -8.33 -16.99 30.68
N GLY A 411 -8.82 -15.75 30.72
CA GLY A 411 -8.47 -14.83 31.79
C GLY A 411 -7.25 -13.96 31.50
N LEU A 412 -6.57 -14.11 30.36
CA LEU A 412 -5.47 -13.24 29.94
C LEU A 412 -5.95 -11.78 29.91
N LYS A 413 -5.29 -10.93 30.69
CA LYS A 413 -5.57 -9.49 30.76
C LYS A 413 -4.72 -8.72 29.78
N MET A 414 -5.37 -7.81 29.07
CA MET A 414 -4.76 -6.93 28.08
C MET A 414 -5.18 -5.49 28.34
N LYS A 415 -4.27 -4.54 28.18
CA LYS A 415 -4.57 -3.11 28.27
C LYS A 415 -4.71 -2.52 26.87
N TRP A 416 -5.78 -1.78 26.67
CA TRP A 416 -6.18 -1.20 25.39
C TRP A 416 -6.36 0.29 25.54
N ARG A 417 -5.87 1.08 24.59
CA ARG A 417 -6.02 2.53 24.55
C ARG A 417 -7.03 2.92 23.48
N VAL A 418 -8.07 3.63 23.86
CA VAL A 418 -9.10 4.15 22.93
C VAL A 418 -8.49 5.19 21.99
N ALA A 419 -8.79 5.10 20.69
CA ALA A 419 -8.25 5.97 19.65
C ALA A 419 -8.89 7.39 19.67
N GLU A 420 -8.19 8.38 19.11
CA GLU A 420 -8.75 9.73 18.88
C GLU A 420 -9.72 9.72 17.68
N GLU A 421 -10.94 10.23 17.89
CA GLU A 421 -11.83 10.59 16.80
C GLU A 421 -11.23 11.81 16.08
N LEU A 422 -10.83 11.64 14.81
CA LEU A 422 -10.39 12.75 13.98
C LEU A 422 -11.58 13.66 13.69
N ALA A 423 -11.73 14.73 14.47
CA ALA A 423 -12.73 15.76 14.23
C ALA A 423 -12.51 16.39 12.84
N ALA A 424 -13.55 16.32 11.99
CA ALA A 424 -13.59 17.03 10.72
C ALA A 424 -13.43 18.53 10.97
N ARG A 425 -12.25 19.08 10.65
CA ARG A 425 -12.05 20.54 10.66
C ARG A 425 -12.78 21.14 9.46
N ALA A 426 -14.01 21.58 9.72
CA ALA A 426 -14.65 22.62 8.95
C ALA A 426 -13.90 23.93 9.20
N GLU A 427 -13.33 24.52 8.17
CA GLU A 427 -13.09 25.96 8.13
C GLU A 427 -13.06 26.41 6.65
N TYR A 428 -14.23 26.86 6.20
CA TYR A 428 -14.39 27.73 5.05
C TYR A 428 -14.58 29.13 5.64
N LYS A 429 -13.60 30.02 5.44
CA LYS A 429 -13.81 31.47 5.35
C LYS A 429 -12.65 32.12 4.64
#